data_AF-R7MJ69-F1
#
_entry.id   AF-R7MJ69-F1
#
_cell.length_a   1.000
_cell.length_b   1.000
_cell.length_c   1.000
_cell.angle_alpha   90.00
_cell.angle_beta   90.00
_cell.angle_gamma   90.00
#
_symmetry.space_group_name_H-M   'P 1'
#
loop_
_entity.id
_entity.type
_entity.pdbx_description
1 polymer ?
#
loop_
_entity_poly.entity_id
_entity_poly.type
_entity_poly.pdbx_seq_one_letter_code
_entity_poly.pdbx_strand_id
1 'polypeptide(L)'
;MSIRIPEVNTNKFFSKQNFSTRNIVKQAASDGFLPVIALEAFVEAGRTYQAYQRGGFDEARERITEEFSGAVFWLGGVSSLNWLFEKLGQKILKLPEKSVDIASDSVRNPLKNFLAFEKTKDGAAILEKTMARFKFVKVISSVLIANAFIGFVLPKINQAITRSYHKQNPEAAQDKAVKVVTANNKTNLDGDTFNSRPTFDSFAQDKNNDKDNKKNVAFGFNLLSVANKFESDRNYKLLSVDAGTASGRAYSARNNDERVEILFRDLSSIYFYMFNMSNMNNWLNRMEQNGNPTRLDPVSADFATKYMQNYLEDKGANVSAQQFREDMLGKSVELPESLKSKFTGKHNKVISLDEFKAELQSLVPESELAMYERRAEAMSKLQPKIVNSSILTQGQVKDILAGGHINNPEFLEKFYENIFQKNFTDKYKYVAQSELDALKKQLVDYVQSIAKTAEKADTKEITKDLLNKMSSKNLKMNALNWGAGFVTSALFLSTFIPKLQYQITKWRTGSDKFPGTAQYQEEPKK
;
A
#
# COMPACT_ATOMS: atom_id res chain seq x y z
N MET A 1 27.83 -14.23 -26.71
CA MET A 1 26.97 -15.11 -25.91
C MET A 1 26.08 -14.22 -25.04
N SER A 2 24.81 -14.59 -24.81
CA SER A 2 23.92 -13.81 -23.95
C SER A 2 24.24 -14.11 -22.49
N ILE A 3 24.54 -13.08 -21.68
CA ILE A 3 24.78 -13.23 -20.24
C ILE A 3 23.61 -13.97 -19.60
N ARG A 4 23.92 -14.96 -18.77
CA ARG A 4 22.89 -15.71 -18.05
C ARG A 4 22.07 -14.76 -17.16
N ILE A 5 20.77 -14.68 -17.40
CA ILE A 5 19.85 -13.94 -16.54
C ILE A 5 19.52 -14.81 -15.32
N PRO A 6 19.66 -14.30 -14.08
CA PRO A 6 19.28 -15.05 -12.88
C PRO A 6 17.80 -15.41 -12.89
N GLU A 7 17.45 -16.48 -12.16
CA GLU A 7 16.04 -16.80 -11.94
C GLU A 7 15.38 -15.77 -11.01
N VAL A 8 14.11 -15.47 -11.30
CA VAL A 8 13.29 -14.54 -10.50
C VAL A 8 13.00 -15.18 -9.16
N ASN A 9 13.29 -14.49 -8.07
CA ASN A 9 12.98 -14.99 -6.74
C ASN A 9 11.54 -14.65 -6.35
N THR A 10 10.57 -15.28 -7.03
CA THR A 10 9.12 -15.05 -6.79
C THR A 10 8.56 -15.79 -5.57
N ASN A 11 9.41 -16.36 -4.69
CA ASN A 11 8.96 -17.38 -3.76
C ASN A 11 8.28 -16.84 -2.50
N LYS A 12 7.04 -17.34 -2.33
CA LYS A 12 6.13 -17.19 -1.19
C LYS A 12 6.84 -17.53 0.12
N PHE A 13 6.68 -16.63 1.09
CA PHE A 13 7.16 -16.64 2.48
C PHE A 13 7.14 -18.00 3.23
N PHE A 14 6.31 -18.97 2.82
CA PHE A 14 6.09 -20.25 3.51
C PHE A 14 6.74 -21.50 2.87
N SER A 15 7.62 -21.37 1.87
CA SER A 15 8.33 -22.56 1.36
C SER A 15 9.48 -22.98 2.31
N LYS A 16 9.45 -24.23 2.81
CA LYS A 16 10.49 -24.81 3.71
C LYS A 16 11.94 -24.64 3.22
N GLN A 17 12.18 -24.54 1.92
CA GLN A 17 13.53 -24.43 1.32
C GLN A 17 14.16 -23.03 1.39
N ASN A 18 13.42 -21.98 1.78
CA ASN A 18 13.89 -20.58 1.75
C ASN A 18 14.03 -19.91 3.13
N PHE A 19 13.88 -20.67 4.22
CA PHE A 19 13.92 -20.17 5.60
C PHE A 19 15.38 -19.92 6.06
N SER A 20 15.97 -18.83 5.59
CA SER A 20 17.22 -18.28 6.12
C SER A 20 16.94 -16.93 6.76
N THR A 21 17.58 -16.61 7.88
CA THR A 21 17.51 -15.30 8.54
C THR A 21 17.77 -14.16 7.54
N ARG A 22 18.70 -14.35 6.60
CA ARG A 22 19.00 -13.35 5.56
C ARG A 22 17.82 -13.14 4.60
N ASN A 23 17.09 -14.20 4.24
CA ASN A 23 15.92 -14.12 3.36
C ASN A 23 14.72 -13.51 4.09
N ILE A 24 14.53 -13.82 5.37
CA ILE A 24 13.50 -13.20 6.21
C ILE A 24 13.75 -11.69 6.33
N VAL A 25 14.99 -11.27 6.62
CA VAL A 25 15.35 -9.85 6.69
C VAL A 25 15.21 -9.16 5.33
N LYS A 26 15.62 -9.82 4.23
CA LYS A 26 15.38 -9.31 2.86
C LYS A 26 13.90 -9.05 2.61
N GLN A 27 13.04 -10.00 2.99
CA GLN A 27 11.60 -9.90 2.75
C GLN A 27 10.92 -8.89 3.69
N ALA A 28 11.36 -8.80 4.95
CA ALA A 28 10.87 -7.80 5.90
C ALA A 28 11.30 -6.39 5.53
N ALA A 29 12.51 -6.22 5.00
CA ALA A 29 13.00 -4.93 4.48
C ALA A 29 12.52 -4.62 3.06
N SER A 30 11.66 -5.47 2.48
CA SER A 30 10.96 -5.23 1.20
C SER A 30 9.50 -4.87 1.48
N ASP A 31 8.79 -4.28 0.50
CA ASP A 31 7.40 -3.79 0.61
C ASP A 31 6.33 -4.91 0.74
N GLY A 32 6.63 -6.00 1.43
CA GLY A 32 5.74 -7.12 1.67
C GLY A 32 4.72 -6.89 2.80
N PHE A 33 3.83 -7.87 2.99
CA PHE A 33 2.78 -7.83 4.01
C PHE A 33 3.27 -8.15 5.45
N LEU A 34 4.41 -8.84 5.55
CA LEU A 34 4.99 -9.28 6.84
C LEU A 34 5.32 -8.12 7.79
N PRO A 35 5.97 -7.02 7.34
CA PRO A 35 6.16 -5.81 8.13
C PRO A 35 4.91 -5.29 8.82
N VAL A 36 3.78 -5.33 8.12
CA VAL A 36 2.51 -4.80 8.64
C VAL A 36 1.98 -5.71 9.74
N ILE A 37 1.95 -7.03 9.53
CA ILE A 37 1.56 -8.00 10.56
C ILE A 37 2.44 -7.87 11.80
N ALA A 38 3.76 -7.78 11.61
CA ALA A 38 4.69 -7.63 12.71
C ALA A 38 4.42 -6.34 13.49
N LEU A 39 4.20 -5.22 12.79
CA LEU A 39 3.89 -3.95 13.43
C LEU A 39 2.61 -4.05 14.25
N GLU A 40 1.52 -4.59 13.69
CA GLU A 40 0.27 -4.75 14.44
C GLU A 40 0.48 -5.62 15.68
N ALA A 41 1.15 -6.77 15.57
CA ALA A 41 1.40 -7.63 16.73
C ALA A 41 2.13 -6.90 17.88
N PHE A 42 3.14 -6.07 17.57
CA PHE A 42 3.84 -5.25 18.57
C PHE A 42 2.95 -4.15 19.15
N VAL A 43 2.16 -3.50 18.30
CA VAL A 43 1.24 -2.43 18.73
C VAL A 43 0.16 -2.98 19.64
N GLU A 44 -0.47 -4.08 19.26
CA GLU A 44 -1.51 -4.77 20.02
C GLU A 44 -1.02 -5.23 21.39
N ALA A 45 0.13 -5.90 21.43
CA ALA A 45 0.73 -6.36 22.68
C ALA A 45 1.08 -5.18 23.61
N GLY A 46 1.69 -4.12 23.06
CA GLY A 46 2.08 -2.96 23.86
C GLY A 46 0.89 -2.13 24.35
N ARG A 47 -0.14 -1.91 23.52
CA ARG A 47 -1.38 -1.25 23.93
C ARG A 47 -2.11 -2.03 25.01
N THR A 48 -2.17 -3.36 24.87
CA THR A 48 -2.74 -4.25 25.90
C THR A 48 -1.96 -4.14 27.21
N TYR A 49 -0.63 -4.12 27.14
CA TYR A 49 0.21 -3.92 28.33
C TYR A 49 -0.02 -2.57 29.01
N GLN A 50 -0.12 -1.47 28.24
CA GLN A 50 -0.43 -0.15 28.80
C GLN A 50 -1.84 -0.11 29.42
N ALA A 51 -2.82 -0.77 28.80
CA ALA A 51 -4.17 -0.89 29.35
C ALA A 51 -4.19 -1.71 30.65
N TYR A 52 -3.40 -2.79 30.72
CA TYR A 52 -3.22 -3.56 31.95
C TYR A 52 -2.62 -2.72 33.08
N GLN A 53 -1.61 -1.90 32.79
CA GLN A 53 -1.02 -0.99 33.78
C GLN A 53 -2.01 0.05 34.32
N ARG A 54 -2.96 0.50 33.49
CA ARG A 54 -3.94 1.53 33.88
C ARG A 54 -5.14 0.93 34.63
N GLY A 55 -5.79 -0.08 34.07
CA GLY A 55 -7.06 -0.60 34.57
C GLY A 55 -7.12 -2.08 34.85
N GLY A 56 -5.96 -2.75 34.88
CA GLY A 56 -5.86 -4.17 35.22
C GLY A 56 -6.42 -5.09 34.13
N PHE A 57 -6.83 -6.29 34.53
CA PHE A 57 -7.22 -7.36 33.61
C PHE A 57 -8.43 -6.99 32.73
N ASP A 58 -9.45 -6.33 33.29
CA ASP A 58 -10.67 -6.01 32.57
C ASP A 58 -10.43 -5.01 31.43
N GLU A 59 -9.62 -3.97 31.68
CA GLU A 59 -9.24 -3.02 30.64
C GLU A 59 -8.36 -3.69 29.58
N ALA A 60 -7.38 -4.50 29.99
CA ALA A 60 -6.51 -5.23 29.06
C ALA A 60 -7.30 -6.18 28.14
N ARG A 61 -8.30 -6.87 28.69
CA ARG A 61 -9.13 -7.83 27.97
C ARG A 61 -10.14 -7.16 27.03
N GLU A 62 -10.78 -6.06 27.44
CA GLU A 62 -11.57 -5.24 26.51
C GLU A 62 -10.69 -4.71 25.37
N ARG A 63 -9.49 -4.23 25.69
CA ARG A 63 -8.57 -3.62 24.73
C ARG A 63 -8.04 -4.61 23.70
N ILE A 64 -7.51 -5.77 24.13
CA ILE A 64 -6.98 -6.78 23.21
C ILE A 64 -8.08 -7.31 22.27
N THR A 65 -9.31 -7.47 22.76
CA THR A 65 -10.42 -7.99 21.95
C THR A 65 -10.83 -6.98 20.87
N GLU A 66 -10.95 -5.70 21.23
CA GLU A 66 -11.31 -4.63 20.29
C GLU A 66 -10.21 -4.35 19.27
N GLU A 67 -8.96 -4.28 19.74
CA GLU A 67 -7.82 -3.86 18.93
C GLU A 67 -7.36 -5.01 18.02
N PHE A 68 -7.26 -6.26 18.51
CA PHE A 68 -6.93 -7.42 17.67
C PHE A 68 -8.02 -7.71 16.61
N SER A 69 -9.30 -7.69 17.01
CA SER A 69 -10.39 -7.89 16.05
C SER A 69 -10.46 -6.72 15.06
N GLY A 70 -10.19 -5.50 15.52
CA GLY A 70 -10.03 -4.32 14.68
C GLY A 70 -8.91 -4.49 13.66
N ALA A 71 -7.72 -4.94 14.08
CA ALA A 71 -6.56 -5.16 13.23
C ALA A 71 -6.82 -6.24 12.18
N VAL A 72 -7.46 -7.36 12.52
CA VAL A 72 -7.82 -8.40 11.54
C VAL A 72 -8.77 -7.85 10.46
N PHE A 73 -9.78 -7.09 10.86
CA PHE A 73 -10.71 -6.46 9.91
C PHE A 73 -10.10 -5.29 9.14
N TRP A 74 -9.16 -4.56 9.72
CA TRP A 74 -8.41 -3.51 9.04
C TRP A 74 -7.48 -4.09 7.98
N LEU A 75 -6.73 -5.15 8.31
CA LEU A 75 -5.80 -5.84 7.41
C LEU A 75 -6.51 -6.56 6.25
N GLY A 76 -7.69 -7.14 6.51
CA GLY A 76 -8.33 -8.07 5.56
C GLY A 76 -9.79 -7.77 5.21
N GLY A 77 -10.50 -6.97 5.99
CA GLY A 77 -11.97 -6.82 5.90
C GLY A 77 -12.43 -6.15 4.61
N VAL A 78 -11.86 -4.99 4.25
CA VAL A 78 -12.20 -4.31 2.99
C VAL A 78 -11.85 -5.17 1.79
N SER A 79 -10.68 -5.79 1.77
CA SER A 79 -10.25 -6.67 0.67
C SER A 79 -11.15 -7.90 0.52
N SER A 80 -11.55 -8.52 1.63
CA SER A 80 -12.45 -9.69 1.63
C SER A 80 -13.86 -9.32 1.18
N LEU A 81 -14.40 -8.19 1.66
CA LEU A 81 -15.69 -7.67 1.21
C LEU A 81 -15.65 -7.27 -0.26
N ASN A 82 -14.55 -6.68 -0.72
CA ASN A 82 -14.37 -6.28 -2.12
C ASN A 82 -14.33 -7.53 -3.02
N TRP A 83 -13.62 -8.59 -2.61
CA TRP A 83 -13.63 -9.88 -3.30
C TRP A 83 -15.04 -10.51 -3.34
N LEU A 84 -15.76 -10.50 -2.21
CA LEU A 84 -17.12 -11.04 -2.12
C LEU A 84 -18.08 -10.28 -3.04
N PHE A 85 -18.09 -8.94 -2.97
CA PHE A 85 -18.94 -8.11 -3.83
C PHE A 85 -18.51 -8.14 -5.29
N GLU A 86 -17.23 -8.36 -5.60
CA GLU A 86 -16.77 -8.62 -6.96
C GLU A 86 -17.45 -9.90 -7.49
N LYS A 87 -17.41 -11.00 -6.74
CA LYS A 87 -18.04 -12.27 -7.15
C LYS A 87 -19.56 -12.19 -7.26
N LEU A 88 -20.22 -11.53 -6.30
CA LEU A 88 -21.67 -11.32 -6.34
C LEU A 88 -22.07 -10.44 -7.53
N GLY A 89 -21.37 -9.33 -7.76
CA GLY A 89 -21.64 -8.45 -8.89
C GLY A 89 -21.36 -9.11 -10.23
N GLN A 90 -20.28 -9.91 -10.34
CA GLN A 90 -20.00 -10.71 -11.54
C GLN A 90 -21.14 -11.68 -11.85
N LYS A 91 -21.72 -12.31 -10.83
CA LYS A 91 -22.87 -13.21 -10.98
C LYS A 91 -24.14 -12.46 -11.41
N ILE A 92 -24.47 -11.37 -10.73
CA ILE A 92 -25.69 -10.57 -10.96
C ILE A 92 -25.66 -9.92 -12.36
N LEU A 93 -24.52 -9.34 -12.73
CA LEU A 93 -24.33 -8.64 -14.01
C LEU A 93 -23.88 -9.58 -15.14
N LYS A 94 -23.76 -10.89 -14.85
CA LYS A 94 -23.28 -11.91 -15.79
C LYS A 94 -21.95 -11.52 -16.45
N LEU A 95 -21.05 -10.90 -15.69
CA LEU A 95 -19.71 -10.54 -16.14
C LEU A 95 -18.82 -11.81 -16.21
N PRO A 96 -17.76 -11.80 -17.02
CA PRO A 96 -16.78 -12.88 -17.02
C PRO A 96 -16.08 -12.98 -15.68
N GLU A 97 -15.57 -14.17 -15.35
CA GLU A 97 -14.90 -14.45 -14.07
C GLU A 97 -13.45 -13.93 -14.03
N LYS A 98 -13.22 -12.76 -14.63
CA LYS A 98 -11.94 -12.06 -14.69
C LYS A 98 -12.09 -10.73 -13.97
N SER A 99 -11.26 -10.48 -12.96
CA SER A 99 -11.20 -9.17 -12.30
C SER A 99 -10.41 -8.19 -13.17
N VAL A 100 -10.92 -6.98 -13.34
CA VAL A 100 -10.20 -5.89 -14.02
C VAL A 100 -9.96 -4.72 -13.07
N ASP A 101 -8.78 -4.13 -13.15
CA ASP A 101 -8.43 -2.90 -12.45
C ASP A 101 -8.89 -1.66 -13.24
N ILE A 102 -9.26 -0.59 -12.55
CA ILE A 102 -9.81 0.63 -13.17
C ILE A 102 -8.82 1.80 -13.23
N ALA A 103 -7.65 1.67 -12.59
CA ALA A 103 -6.57 2.62 -12.75
C ALA A 103 -6.03 2.58 -14.19
N SER A 104 -5.58 3.74 -14.68
CA SER A 104 -4.99 3.86 -16.00
C SER A 104 -3.97 4.99 -16.06
N ASP A 105 -2.99 4.83 -16.94
CA ASP A 105 -2.05 5.86 -17.36
C ASP A 105 -1.93 5.85 -18.90
N SER A 106 -0.94 6.58 -19.44
CA SER A 106 -0.70 6.64 -20.89
C SER A 106 -0.21 5.32 -21.49
N VAL A 107 0.27 4.38 -20.66
CA VAL A 107 0.88 3.11 -21.07
C VAL A 107 -0.05 1.93 -20.81
N ARG A 108 -0.92 2.02 -19.79
CA ARG A 108 -1.79 0.94 -19.34
C ARG A 108 -3.21 1.44 -19.17
N ASN A 109 -4.15 0.73 -19.80
CA ASN A 109 -5.57 0.96 -19.61
C ASN A 109 -6.33 -0.38 -19.53
N PRO A 110 -6.35 -1.03 -18.35
CA PRO A 110 -6.90 -2.35 -18.20
C PRO A 110 -8.41 -2.39 -18.44
N LEU A 111 -9.14 -1.36 -18.00
CA LEU A 111 -10.57 -1.24 -18.27
C LEU A 111 -10.85 -1.16 -19.78
N LYS A 112 -10.13 -0.33 -20.53
CA LYS A 112 -10.30 -0.24 -21.99
C LYS A 112 -10.04 -1.59 -22.68
N ASN A 113 -9.00 -2.31 -22.26
CA ASN A 113 -8.73 -3.66 -22.76
C ASN A 113 -9.87 -4.64 -22.42
N PHE A 114 -10.39 -4.58 -21.20
CA PHE A 114 -11.48 -5.46 -20.78
C PHE A 114 -12.75 -5.21 -21.59
N LEU A 115 -13.14 -3.96 -21.77
CA LEU A 115 -14.33 -3.59 -22.56
C LEU A 115 -14.19 -3.97 -24.05
N ALA A 116 -12.96 -3.95 -24.59
CA ALA A 116 -12.70 -4.31 -25.99
C ALA A 116 -12.72 -5.83 -26.24
N PHE A 117 -12.23 -6.64 -25.30
CA PHE A 117 -12.02 -8.08 -25.52
C PHE A 117 -13.01 -8.99 -24.81
N GLU A 118 -13.67 -8.52 -23.77
CA GLU A 118 -14.53 -9.35 -22.95
C GLU A 118 -16.02 -8.99 -23.17
N LYS A 119 -16.86 -10.00 -23.05
CA LYS A 119 -18.32 -9.91 -23.20
C LYS A 119 -18.99 -10.47 -21.96
N THR A 120 -20.27 -10.14 -21.76
CA THR A 120 -21.08 -10.81 -20.73
C THR A 120 -21.22 -12.30 -21.07
N LYS A 121 -21.62 -13.11 -20.08
CA LYS A 121 -21.88 -14.55 -20.28
C LYS A 121 -22.97 -14.81 -21.33
N ASP A 122 -23.85 -13.84 -21.57
CA ASP A 122 -24.87 -13.88 -22.63
C ASP A 122 -24.38 -13.35 -24.00
N GLY A 123 -23.10 -12.98 -24.12
CA GLY A 123 -22.50 -12.49 -25.37
C GLY A 123 -22.67 -11.00 -25.67
N ALA A 124 -23.25 -10.22 -24.75
CA ALA A 124 -23.42 -8.77 -24.92
C ALA A 124 -22.12 -7.99 -24.64
N ALA A 125 -21.97 -6.84 -25.29
CA ALA A 125 -20.86 -5.92 -25.01
C ALA A 125 -20.98 -5.36 -23.60
N ILE A 126 -19.85 -5.30 -22.88
CA ILE A 126 -19.79 -4.72 -21.54
C ILE A 126 -19.69 -3.21 -21.69
N LEU A 127 -20.57 -2.46 -21.01
CA LEU A 127 -20.58 -1.00 -21.06
C LEU A 127 -19.71 -0.39 -19.95
N GLU A 128 -18.93 0.63 -20.29
CA GLU A 128 -18.10 1.38 -19.34
C GLU A 128 -18.93 1.92 -18.16
N LYS A 129 -20.10 2.48 -18.44
CA LYS A 129 -21.02 3.00 -17.42
C LYS A 129 -21.48 1.92 -16.43
N THR A 130 -21.67 0.69 -16.90
CA THR A 130 -22.04 -0.45 -16.05
C THR A 130 -20.86 -0.84 -15.15
N MET A 131 -19.66 -0.93 -15.71
CA MET A 131 -18.44 -1.21 -14.94
C MET A 131 -18.14 -0.12 -13.92
N ALA A 132 -18.31 1.16 -14.29
CA ALA A 132 -18.13 2.30 -13.40
C ALA A 132 -19.04 2.22 -12.18
N ARG A 133 -20.33 1.98 -12.39
CA ARG A 133 -21.32 1.82 -11.31
C ARG A 133 -21.00 0.60 -10.45
N PHE A 134 -20.73 -0.54 -11.07
CA PHE A 134 -20.39 -1.77 -10.37
C PHE A 134 -19.17 -1.58 -9.46
N LYS A 135 -18.05 -1.09 -10.01
CA LYS A 135 -16.81 -0.88 -9.25
C LYS A 135 -16.99 0.14 -8.12
N PHE A 136 -17.69 1.23 -8.39
CA PHE A 136 -18.01 2.23 -7.38
C PHE A 136 -18.86 1.68 -6.24
N VAL A 137 -20.00 1.06 -6.55
CA VAL A 137 -20.91 0.50 -5.54
C VAL A 137 -20.17 -0.56 -4.72
N LYS A 138 -19.46 -1.46 -5.39
CA LYS A 138 -18.66 -2.50 -4.75
C LYS A 138 -17.68 -1.92 -3.72
N VAL A 139 -16.83 -0.97 -4.12
CA VAL A 139 -15.79 -0.45 -3.23
C VAL A 139 -16.37 0.38 -2.08
N ILE A 140 -17.38 1.23 -2.35
CA ILE A 140 -18.02 2.04 -1.31
C ILE A 140 -18.79 1.16 -0.33
N SER A 141 -19.53 0.15 -0.80
CA SER A 141 -20.19 -0.82 0.07
C SER A 141 -19.19 -1.58 0.94
N SER A 142 -18.03 -1.99 0.40
CA SER A 142 -16.97 -2.63 1.20
C SER A 142 -16.46 -1.72 2.30
N VAL A 143 -16.14 -0.46 1.98
CA VAL A 143 -15.64 0.53 2.95
C VAL A 143 -16.70 0.82 4.03
N LEU A 144 -17.95 1.08 3.62
CA LEU A 144 -19.03 1.38 4.56
C LEU A 144 -19.34 0.20 5.49
N ILE A 145 -19.40 -1.03 4.97
CA ILE A 145 -19.69 -2.21 5.78
C ILE A 145 -18.53 -2.55 6.71
N ALA A 146 -17.28 -2.43 6.25
CA ALA A 146 -16.11 -2.59 7.11
C ALA A 146 -16.13 -1.57 8.26
N ASN A 147 -16.35 -0.29 7.95
CA ASN A 147 -16.42 0.78 8.94
C ASN A 147 -17.63 0.60 9.89
N ALA A 148 -18.78 0.17 9.38
CA ALA A 148 -19.96 -0.10 10.19
C ALA A 148 -19.70 -1.25 11.18
N PHE A 149 -19.03 -2.30 10.72
CA PHE A 149 -18.68 -3.43 11.57
C PHE A 149 -17.69 -3.02 12.67
N ILE A 150 -16.55 -2.41 12.31
CA ILE A 150 -15.51 -2.02 13.27
C ILE A 150 -16.00 -0.91 14.21
N GLY A 151 -16.76 0.05 13.69
CA GLY A 151 -17.20 1.24 14.44
C GLY A 151 -18.43 1.03 15.32
N PHE A 152 -19.33 0.11 14.98
CA PHE A 152 -20.61 -0.05 15.68
C PHE A 152 -20.90 -1.47 16.15
N VAL A 153 -20.59 -2.50 15.35
CA VAL A 153 -20.88 -3.88 15.71
C VAL A 153 -19.87 -4.41 16.72
N LEU A 154 -18.57 -4.27 16.42
CA LEU A 154 -17.49 -4.76 17.26
C LEU A 154 -17.49 -4.14 18.67
N PRO A 155 -17.69 -2.81 18.86
CA PRO A 155 -17.76 -2.23 20.20
C PRO A 155 -18.95 -2.76 21.01
N LYS A 156 -20.10 -2.96 20.37
CA LYS A 156 -21.30 -3.52 21.04
C LYS A 156 -21.10 -4.97 21.44
N ILE A 157 -20.48 -5.78 20.59
CA ILE A 157 -20.11 -7.16 20.94
C ILE A 157 -19.17 -7.13 22.14
N ASN A 158 -18.09 -6.34 22.07
CA ASN A 158 -17.10 -6.26 23.16
C ASN A 158 -17.77 -5.87 24.49
N GLN A 159 -18.57 -4.80 24.48
CA GLN A 159 -19.36 -4.35 25.63
C GLN A 159 -20.30 -5.44 26.17
N ALA A 160 -20.95 -6.20 25.30
CA ALA A 160 -21.84 -7.28 25.71
C ALA A 160 -21.08 -8.41 26.41
N ILE A 161 -19.90 -8.80 25.91
CA ILE A 161 -19.10 -9.85 26.55
C ILE A 161 -18.55 -9.36 27.89
N THR A 162 -18.18 -8.08 28.04
CA THR A 162 -17.79 -7.50 29.34
C THR A 162 -18.95 -7.58 30.34
N ARG A 163 -20.15 -7.13 29.94
CA ARG A 163 -21.35 -7.20 30.79
C ARG A 163 -21.70 -8.64 31.20
N SER A 164 -21.53 -9.60 30.28
CA SER A 164 -21.78 -11.02 30.57
C SER A 164 -20.79 -11.58 31.59
N TYR A 165 -19.52 -11.16 31.53
CA TYR A 165 -18.47 -11.61 32.45
C TYR A 165 -18.75 -11.14 33.88
N HIS A 166 -19.15 -9.87 34.06
CA HIS A 166 -19.52 -9.36 35.39
C HIS A 166 -20.90 -9.81 35.88
N LYS A 167 -21.77 -10.35 35.03
CA LYS A 167 -23.03 -11.01 35.45
C LYS A 167 -22.81 -12.39 36.07
N GLN A 168 -21.65 -13.02 35.83
CA GLN A 168 -21.33 -14.37 36.33
C GLN A 168 -20.52 -14.38 37.63
N ASN A 169 -20.29 -13.21 38.26
CA ASN A 169 -19.72 -13.09 39.61
C ASN A 169 -20.84 -12.71 40.61
N PRO A 170 -21.51 -13.67 41.28
CA PRO A 170 -22.70 -13.39 42.10
C PRO A 170 -22.40 -12.74 43.46
N GLU A 171 -21.13 -12.56 43.85
CA GLU A 171 -20.79 -12.12 45.20
C GLU A 171 -20.86 -10.60 45.45
N ALA A 172 -21.09 -9.79 44.41
CA ALA A 172 -21.24 -8.33 44.54
C ALA A 172 -22.71 -7.85 44.50
N ALA A 173 -23.66 -8.73 44.21
CA ALA A 173 -25.05 -8.36 43.91
C ALA A 173 -25.99 -8.28 45.14
N GLN A 174 -25.59 -8.81 46.31
CA GLN A 174 -26.50 -8.90 47.46
C GLN A 174 -26.50 -7.67 48.40
N ASP A 175 -25.45 -6.84 48.41
CA ASP A 175 -25.38 -5.69 49.35
C ASP A 175 -25.91 -4.35 48.80
N LYS A 176 -26.17 -4.24 47.49
CA LYS A 176 -26.59 -2.97 46.85
C LYS A 176 -28.11 -2.77 46.74
N ALA A 177 -28.93 -3.76 47.08
CA ALA A 177 -30.40 -3.64 47.02
C ALA A 177 -31.01 -2.83 48.18
N VAL A 178 -30.28 -2.62 49.29
CA VAL A 178 -30.85 -1.98 50.49
C VAL A 178 -30.48 -0.50 50.64
N LYS A 179 -29.47 0.02 49.91
CA LYS A 179 -29.01 1.43 50.05
C LYS A 179 -29.45 2.40 48.95
N VAL A 180 -30.03 1.94 47.84
CA VAL A 180 -30.44 2.82 46.72
C VAL A 180 -31.84 3.44 46.93
N VAL A 181 -32.61 2.98 47.91
CA VAL A 181 -34.01 3.43 48.10
C VAL A 181 -34.11 4.84 48.75
N THR A 182 -33.04 5.39 49.33
CA THR A 182 -33.14 6.62 50.15
C THR A 182 -32.50 7.88 49.53
N ALA A 183 -32.11 7.89 48.25
CA ALA A 183 -31.42 9.04 47.65
C ALA A 183 -32.04 9.61 46.36
N ASN A 184 -33.27 9.24 46.01
CA ASN A 184 -33.97 9.84 44.86
C ASN A 184 -35.26 10.52 45.32
N ASN A 185 -35.16 11.79 45.71
CA ASN A 185 -36.28 12.71 45.66
C ASN A 185 -35.91 13.92 44.81
N LYS A 186 -36.53 13.96 43.62
CA LYS A 186 -36.93 15.12 42.81
C LYS A 186 -35.85 16.14 42.45
N THR A 187 -35.53 16.19 41.15
CA THR A 187 -35.92 17.34 40.29
C THR A 187 -35.89 16.96 38.79
N ASN A 188 -37.08 17.03 38.19
CA ASN A 188 -37.44 17.37 36.81
C ASN A 188 -36.77 16.65 35.64
N LEU A 189 -37.50 15.64 35.16
CA LEU A 189 -37.59 15.26 33.75
C LEU A 189 -38.20 16.41 32.95
N ASP A 190 -37.49 16.92 31.95
CA ASP A 190 -38.09 17.46 30.72
C ASP A 190 -37.06 17.42 29.58
N GLY A 191 -37.37 16.64 28.53
CA GLY A 191 -37.02 17.01 27.17
C GLY A 191 -35.71 16.52 26.53
N ASP A 192 -35.24 15.29 26.76
CA ASP A 192 -34.21 14.70 25.88
C ASP A 192 -34.85 14.07 24.64
N THR A 193 -34.99 14.89 23.60
CA THR A 193 -35.38 14.48 22.25
C THR A 193 -34.41 13.41 21.75
N PHE A 194 -34.90 12.17 21.70
CA PHE A 194 -34.21 11.01 21.16
C PHE A 194 -33.80 11.31 19.70
N ASN A 195 -32.53 11.66 19.49
CA ASN A 195 -31.98 11.88 18.15
C ASN A 195 -32.22 10.62 17.30
N SER A 196 -33.02 10.79 16.25
CA SER A 196 -33.41 9.78 15.28
C SER A 196 -32.20 9.06 14.71
N ARG A 197 -32.24 7.72 14.72
CA ARG A 197 -31.26 6.84 14.09
C ARG A 197 -31.18 7.18 12.58
N PRO A 198 -30.00 7.48 12.01
CA PRO A 198 -29.90 7.61 10.57
C PRO A 198 -30.09 6.23 9.92
N THR A 199 -31.11 6.10 9.07
CA THR A 199 -31.30 4.97 8.16
C THR A 199 -30.63 5.26 6.82
N PHE A 200 -30.44 4.27 5.96
CA PHE A 200 -29.86 4.48 4.62
C PHE A 200 -30.62 5.55 3.80
N ASP A 201 -31.90 5.75 4.09
CA ASP A 201 -32.75 6.80 3.50
C ASP A 201 -32.34 8.22 3.90
N SER A 202 -31.70 8.42 5.06
CA SER A 202 -31.22 9.75 5.50
C SER A 202 -29.97 10.22 4.75
N PHE A 203 -29.30 9.32 4.02
CA PHE A 203 -28.20 9.68 3.11
C PHE A 203 -28.68 9.94 1.67
N ALA A 204 -29.93 9.58 1.35
CA ALA A 204 -30.50 9.69 0.01
C ALA A 204 -31.66 10.70 -0.10
N GLN A 205 -32.08 11.32 1.01
CA GLN A 205 -33.17 12.31 0.99
C GLN A 205 -32.65 13.73 0.73
N ASP A 206 -32.82 14.14 -0.52
CA ASP A 206 -33.03 15.53 -0.90
C ASP A 206 -34.44 15.94 -0.41
N LYS A 207 -34.49 16.76 0.65
CA LYS A 207 -35.71 17.40 1.18
C LYS A 207 -35.31 18.83 1.54
N ASN A 208 -35.88 19.92 1.02
CA ASN A 208 -36.99 20.17 0.12
C ASN A 208 -36.73 21.53 -0.56
N ASN A 209 -37.26 21.71 -1.77
CA ASN A 209 -37.69 22.95 -2.41
C ASN A 209 -37.22 24.29 -1.81
N ASP A 210 -36.10 24.81 -2.32
CA ASP A 210 -36.06 26.19 -2.81
C ASP A 210 -35.80 26.12 -4.32
N LYS A 211 -36.86 26.36 -5.09
CA LYS A 211 -36.73 26.71 -6.50
C LYS A 211 -36.09 28.10 -6.51
N ASP A 212 -35.05 28.27 -7.32
CA ASP A 212 -34.31 29.54 -7.53
C ASP A 212 -33.12 29.80 -6.62
N ASN A 213 -32.21 28.82 -6.49
CA ASN A 213 -30.77 29.06 -6.54
C ASN A 213 -29.99 27.74 -6.66
N LYS A 214 -30.08 27.08 -7.82
CA LYS A 214 -29.12 26.04 -8.19
C LYS A 214 -27.77 26.68 -8.50
N LYS A 215 -27.01 27.06 -7.47
CA LYS A 215 -25.56 26.87 -7.54
C LYS A 215 -25.35 25.37 -7.48
N ASN A 216 -25.44 24.74 -8.65
CA ASN A 216 -24.87 23.43 -8.88
C ASN A 216 -23.40 23.51 -8.46
N VAL A 217 -23.09 23.13 -7.23
CA VAL A 217 -21.74 22.70 -6.91
C VAL A 217 -21.59 21.37 -7.62
N ALA A 218 -21.27 21.45 -8.91
CA ALA A 218 -20.91 20.32 -9.73
C ALA A 218 -19.56 19.81 -9.22
N PHE A 219 -19.55 19.09 -8.11
CA PHE A 219 -18.54 18.07 -7.92
C PHE A 219 -18.73 17.10 -9.09
N GLY A 220 -17.86 17.20 -10.10
CA GLY A 220 -17.85 16.29 -11.23
C GLY A 220 -17.62 14.86 -10.72
N PHE A 221 -18.70 14.16 -10.38
CA PHE A 221 -18.70 12.79 -9.87
C PHE A 221 -18.39 11.83 -11.03
N ASN A 222 -17.11 11.72 -11.38
CA ASN A 222 -16.65 10.59 -12.17
C ASN A 222 -16.58 9.37 -11.25
N LEU A 223 -17.57 8.48 -11.32
CA LEU A 223 -17.64 7.26 -10.50
C LEU A 223 -16.39 6.39 -10.65
N LEU A 224 -15.78 6.35 -11.84
CA LEU A 224 -14.51 5.65 -12.05
C LEU A 224 -13.35 6.33 -11.33
N SER A 225 -13.29 7.66 -11.30
CA SER A 225 -12.20 8.35 -10.61
C SER A 225 -12.28 8.15 -9.09
N VAL A 226 -13.50 8.16 -8.53
CA VAL A 226 -13.72 7.86 -7.11
C VAL A 226 -13.41 6.40 -6.84
N ALA A 227 -14.01 5.47 -7.59
CA ALA A 227 -13.72 4.05 -7.43
C ALA A 227 -12.22 3.77 -7.54
N ASN A 228 -11.52 4.44 -8.47
CA ASN A 228 -10.08 4.28 -8.67
C ASN A 228 -9.28 4.74 -7.45
N LYS A 229 -9.64 5.89 -6.84
CA LYS A 229 -8.98 6.32 -5.59
C LYS A 229 -9.16 5.28 -4.49
N PHE A 230 -10.34 4.71 -4.33
CA PHE A 230 -10.59 3.70 -3.29
C PHE A 230 -10.16 2.27 -3.66
N GLU A 231 -9.93 1.94 -4.94
CA GLU A 231 -9.48 0.60 -5.37
C GLU A 231 -7.99 0.50 -5.65
N SER A 232 -7.36 1.60 -6.05
CA SER A 232 -5.99 1.57 -6.57
C SER A 232 -5.02 2.39 -5.72
N ASP A 233 -5.50 3.36 -4.95
CA ASP A 233 -4.65 4.14 -4.05
C ASP A 233 -4.67 3.56 -2.63
N ARG A 234 -3.51 3.07 -2.19
CA ARG A 234 -3.32 2.52 -0.83
C ARG A 234 -3.68 3.54 0.25
N ASN A 235 -3.32 4.80 0.06
CA ASN A 235 -3.52 5.82 1.09
C ASN A 235 -4.99 6.16 1.26
N TYR A 236 -5.75 6.30 0.17
CA TYR A 236 -7.20 6.57 0.27
C TYR A 236 -7.96 5.39 0.89
N LYS A 237 -7.59 4.15 0.56
CA LYS A 237 -8.14 2.96 1.23
C LYS A 237 -7.94 3.03 2.74
N LEU A 238 -6.69 3.16 3.17
CA LEU A 238 -6.34 3.16 4.59
C LEU A 238 -6.97 4.35 5.32
N LEU A 239 -6.84 5.58 4.79
CA LEU A 239 -7.46 6.76 5.39
C LEU A 239 -8.97 6.65 5.51
N SER A 240 -9.64 6.05 4.53
CA SER A 240 -11.11 5.90 4.58
C SER A 240 -11.57 4.90 5.64
N VAL A 241 -10.77 3.85 5.88
CA VAL A 241 -11.03 2.88 6.93
C VAL A 241 -10.68 3.50 8.29
N ASP A 242 -9.55 4.20 8.40
CA ASP A 242 -9.09 4.82 9.63
C ASP A 242 -10.04 5.93 10.10
N ALA A 243 -10.43 6.84 9.20
CA ALA A 243 -11.38 7.91 9.52
C ALA A 243 -12.78 7.37 9.85
N GLY A 244 -13.24 6.36 9.11
CA GLY A 244 -14.53 5.70 9.37
C GLY A 244 -14.53 4.93 10.69
N THR A 245 -13.43 4.25 11.02
CA THR A 245 -13.24 3.55 12.29
C THR A 245 -13.21 4.54 13.45
N ALA A 246 -12.39 5.59 13.35
CA ALA A 246 -12.28 6.63 14.38
C ALA A 246 -13.63 7.27 14.68
N SER A 247 -14.37 7.67 13.64
CA SER A 247 -15.70 8.29 13.78
C SER A 247 -16.76 7.32 14.31
N GLY A 248 -16.78 6.07 13.84
CA GLY A 248 -17.71 5.05 14.31
C GLY A 248 -17.49 4.69 15.78
N ARG A 249 -16.23 4.44 16.18
CA ARG A 249 -15.87 4.18 17.60
C ARG A 249 -16.18 5.38 18.49
N ALA A 250 -15.89 6.59 18.03
CA ALA A 250 -16.21 7.83 18.73
C ALA A 250 -17.73 8.04 18.93
N TYR A 251 -18.55 7.63 17.96
CA TYR A 251 -20.01 7.63 18.09
C TYR A 251 -20.48 6.59 19.10
N SER A 252 -19.88 5.40 19.10
CA SER A 252 -20.20 4.30 20.01
C SER A 252 -19.62 4.45 21.43
N ALA A 253 -18.86 5.51 21.68
CA ALA A 253 -18.29 5.83 22.99
C ALA A 253 -19.40 6.03 24.04
N ARG A 254 -19.15 5.59 25.28
CA ARG A 254 -20.12 5.64 26.39
C ARG A 254 -20.23 7.06 26.96
N ASN A 255 -19.18 7.88 26.82
CA ASN A 255 -19.16 9.28 27.25
C ASN A 255 -18.21 10.17 26.39
N ASN A 256 -18.24 11.49 26.64
CA ASN A 256 -17.45 12.46 25.88
C ASN A 256 -15.93 12.37 26.14
N ASP A 257 -15.51 11.83 27.28
CA ASP A 257 -14.09 11.66 27.59
C ASP A 257 -13.51 10.46 26.86
N GLU A 258 -14.21 9.33 26.87
CA GLU A 258 -13.92 8.14 26.05
C GLU A 258 -13.90 8.49 24.56
N ARG A 259 -14.84 9.34 24.10
CA ARG A 259 -14.85 9.82 22.71
C ARG A 259 -13.57 10.55 22.33
N VAL A 260 -13.06 11.43 23.19
CA VAL A 260 -11.83 12.18 22.91
C VAL A 260 -10.60 11.31 23.02
N GLU A 261 -10.56 10.35 23.94
CA GLU A 261 -9.50 9.33 23.98
C GLU A 261 -9.41 8.57 22.65
N ILE A 262 -10.56 8.10 22.14
CA ILE A 262 -10.64 7.36 20.87
C ILE A 262 -10.19 8.22 19.69
N LEU A 263 -10.72 9.44 19.57
CA LEU A 263 -10.36 10.33 18.46
C LEU A 263 -8.88 10.71 18.47
N PHE A 264 -8.32 11.06 19.63
CA PHE A 264 -6.91 11.39 19.75
C PHE A 264 -6.03 10.22 19.33
N ARG A 265 -6.30 9.02 19.88
CA ARG A 265 -5.56 7.80 19.57
C ARG A 265 -5.60 7.48 18.09
N ASP A 266 -6.80 7.39 17.51
CA ASP A 266 -6.97 6.92 16.14
C ASP A 266 -6.40 7.92 15.13
N LEU A 267 -6.65 9.23 15.31
CA LEU A 267 -6.12 10.25 14.41
C LEU A 267 -4.60 10.40 14.50
N SER A 268 -4.03 10.31 15.70
CA SER A 268 -2.58 10.40 15.90
C SER A 268 -1.85 9.15 15.38
N SER A 269 -2.52 8.00 15.38
CA SER A 269 -1.97 6.73 14.88
C SER A 269 -1.79 6.72 13.35
N ILE A 270 -2.64 7.43 12.60
CA ILE A 270 -2.61 7.49 11.13
C ILE A 270 -1.20 7.81 10.61
N TYR A 271 -0.52 8.79 11.21
CA TYR A 271 0.82 9.17 10.77
C TYR A 271 1.82 8.01 10.85
N PHE A 272 1.81 7.29 11.97
CA PHE A 272 2.77 6.23 12.24
C PHE A 272 2.48 4.95 11.45
N TYR A 273 1.22 4.70 11.09
CA TYR A 273 0.85 3.62 10.19
C TYR A 273 1.16 3.93 8.71
N MET A 274 0.91 5.17 8.27
CA MET A 274 0.89 5.47 6.83
C MET A 274 2.12 6.19 6.30
N PHE A 275 2.71 7.08 7.10
CA PHE A 275 3.70 8.05 6.60
C PHE A 275 5.07 7.87 7.23
N ASN A 276 5.15 7.49 8.50
CA ASN A 276 6.42 7.41 9.23
C ASN A 276 7.45 6.49 8.56
N MET A 277 7.06 5.28 8.14
CA MET A 277 7.97 4.34 7.47
C MET A 277 8.62 4.95 6.22
N SER A 278 7.83 5.58 5.35
CA SER A 278 8.34 6.20 4.13
C SER A 278 9.18 7.44 4.43
N ASN A 279 8.73 8.29 5.35
CA ASN A 279 9.46 9.50 5.73
C ASN A 279 10.81 9.18 6.35
N MET A 280 10.86 8.20 7.26
CA MET A 280 12.09 7.76 7.91
C MET A 280 13.05 7.14 6.90
N ASN A 281 12.55 6.24 6.03
CA ASN A 281 13.37 5.66 4.96
C ASN A 281 13.94 6.72 4.03
N ASN A 282 13.11 7.68 3.59
CA ASN A 282 13.54 8.76 2.72
C ASN A 282 14.59 9.64 3.39
N TRP A 283 14.39 9.98 4.66
CA TRP A 283 15.31 10.81 5.42
C TRP A 283 16.67 10.12 5.64
N LEU A 284 16.67 8.87 6.11
CA LEU A 284 17.89 8.09 6.32
C LEU A 284 18.63 7.82 5.00
N ASN A 285 17.91 7.47 3.93
CA ASN A 285 18.53 7.32 2.61
C ASN A 285 19.18 8.62 2.14
N ARG A 286 18.54 9.79 2.31
CA ARG A 286 19.16 11.09 1.95
C ARG A 286 20.48 11.31 2.68
N MET A 287 20.53 10.98 3.98
CA MET A 287 21.77 11.11 4.76
C MET A 287 22.87 10.16 4.25
N GLU A 288 22.51 8.94 3.89
CA GLU A 288 23.47 7.89 3.51
C GLU A 288 23.92 7.94 2.05
N GLN A 289 23.07 8.49 1.16
CA GLN A 289 23.25 8.45 -0.29
C GLN A 289 23.45 9.84 -0.90
N ASN A 290 24.07 10.76 -0.16
CA ASN A 290 24.38 12.13 -0.63
C ASN A 290 23.14 12.86 -1.20
N GLY A 291 22.00 12.75 -0.52
CA GLY A 291 20.75 13.41 -0.90
C GLY A 291 19.79 12.57 -1.74
N ASN A 292 20.14 11.35 -2.14
CA ASN A 292 19.18 10.45 -2.80
C ASN A 292 18.16 9.89 -1.79
N PRO A 293 16.85 10.15 -1.93
CA PRO A 293 15.84 9.65 -1.00
C PRO A 293 15.55 8.16 -1.13
N THR A 294 15.97 7.52 -2.22
CA THR A 294 15.57 6.13 -2.52
C THR A 294 16.76 5.19 -2.56
N ARG A 295 16.49 3.91 -2.33
CA ARG A 295 17.45 2.81 -2.41
C ARG A 295 16.79 1.67 -3.16
N LEU A 296 17.56 0.96 -3.99
CA LEU A 296 17.06 -0.27 -4.60
C LEU A 296 16.73 -1.28 -3.51
N ASP A 297 15.56 -1.91 -3.60
CA ASP A 297 15.12 -2.90 -2.62
C ASP A 297 16.09 -4.09 -2.55
N PRO A 298 16.18 -4.80 -1.41
CA PRO A 298 17.16 -5.86 -1.24
C PRO A 298 17.01 -7.05 -2.19
N VAL A 299 15.79 -7.34 -2.66
CA VAL A 299 15.52 -8.48 -3.55
C VAL A 299 15.99 -8.14 -4.97
N SER A 300 15.60 -6.97 -5.48
CA SER A 300 16.04 -6.48 -6.78
C SER A 300 17.54 -6.23 -6.83
N ALA A 301 18.14 -5.73 -5.74
CA ALA A 301 19.58 -5.55 -5.65
C ALA A 301 20.34 -6.89 -5.71
N ASP A 302 19.87 -7.93 -5.00
CA ASP A 302 20.46 -9.27 -5.07
C ASP A 302 20.36 -9.86 -6.48
N PHE A 303 19.21 -9.70 -7.14
CA PHE A 303 19.01 -10.12 -8.52
C PHE A 303 19.97 -9.40 -9.48
N ALA A 304 20.02 -8.07 -9.42
CA ALA A 304 20.91 -7.27 -10.25
C ALA A 304 22.39 -7.63 -9.99
N THR A 305 22.78 -7.82 -8.73
CA THR A 305 24.12 -8.29 -8.36
C THR A 305 24.47 -9.63 -9.01
N LYS A 306 23.58 -10.62 -8.94
CA LYS A 306 23.81 -11.93 -9.58
C LYS A 306 23.97 -11.80 -11.09
N TYR A 307 23.18 -10.96 -11.74
CA TYR A 307 23.34 -10.69 -13.17
C TYR A 307 24.70 -10.06 -13.49
N MET A 308 25.15 -9.10 -12.67
CA MET A 308 26.47 -8.48 -12.79
C MET A 308 27.62 -9.47 -12.50
N GLN A 309 27.40 -10.48 -11.65
CA GLN A 309 28.36 -11.56 -11.43
C GLN A 309 28.46 -12.48 -12.65
N ASN A 310 27.33 -12.87 -13.23
CA ASN A 310 27.30 -13.66 -14.47
C ASN A 310 27.97 -12.91 -15.63
N TYR A 311 27.86 -11.58 -15.66
CA TYR A 311 28.61 -10.74 -16.59
C TYR A 311 30.13 -10.85 -16.41
N LEU A 312 30.64 -10.80 -15.18
CA LEU A 312 32.08 -10.99 -14.93
C LEU A 312 32.55 -12.40 -15.31
N GLU A 313 31.72 -13.41 -15.06
CA GLU A 313 31.99 -14.80 -15.42
C GLU A 313 32.08 -14.97 -16.95
N ASP A 314 31.17 -14.34 -17.72
CA ASP A 314 31.20 -14.33 -19.19
C ASP A 314 32.45 -13.61 -19.75
N LYS A 315 32.90 -12.54 -19.10
CA LYS A 315 34.15 -11.83 -19.46
C LYS A 315 35.41 -12.63 -19.10
N GLY A 316 35.31 -13.59 -18.19
CA GLY A 316 36.45 -14.38 -17.69
C GLY A 316 37.48 -13.57 -16.88
N ALA A 317 37.17 -12.33 -16.52
CA ALA A 317 38.08 -11.42 -15.82
C ALA A 317 37.32 -10.34 -15.04
N ASN A 318 38.02 -9.71 -14.09
CA ASN A 318 37.58 -8.43 -13.52
C ASN A 318 37.58 -7.36 -14.62
N VAL A 319 36.75 -6.34 -14.46
CA VAL A 319 36.68 -5.22 -15.41
C VAL A 319 36.92 -3.89 -14.70
N SER A 320 37.44 -2.90 -15.43
CA SER A 320 37.61 -1.56 -14.88
C SER A 320 36.25 -0.92 -14.55
N ALA A 321 36.22 0.00 -13.59
CA ALA A 321 35.00 0.73 -13.24
C ALA A 321 34.37 1.49 -14.43
N GLN A 322 35.21 2.00 -15.34
CA GLN A 322 34.77 2.69 -16.54
C GLN A 322 34.11 1.72 -17.53
N GLN A 323 34.80 0.62 -17.87
CA GLN A 323 34.26 -0.39 -18.78
C GLN A 323 32.95 -0.97 -18.26
N PHE A 324 32.87 -1.25 -16.96
CA PHE A 324 31.64 -1.69 -16.32
C PHE A 324 30.50 -0.69 -16.45
N ARG A 325 30.79 0.61 -16.27
CA ARG A 325 29.79 1.67 -16.41
C ARG A 325 29.26 1.71 -17.84
N GLU A 326 30.15 1.65 -18.83
CA GLU A 326 29.80 1.65 -20.26
C GLU A 326 28.99 0.41 -20.64
N ASP A 327 29.45 -0.79 -20.27
CA ASP A 327 28.78 -2.06 -20.59
C ASP A 327 27.42 -2.17 -19.90
N MET A 328 27.29 -1.73 -18.64
CA MET A 328 26.03 -1.83 -17.89
C MET A 328 25.03 -0.77 -18.33
N LEU A 329 25.40 0.51 -18.31
CA LEU A 329 24.48 1.63 -18.55
C LEU A 329 24.24 1.91 -20.04
N GLY A 330 25.16 1.49 -20.91
CA GLY A 330 25.13 1.84 -22.32
C GLY A 330 25.61 3.25 -22.61
N LYS A 331 25.34 3.73 -23.83
CA LYS A 331 25.72 5.06 -24.30
C LYS A 331 24.81 6.13 -23.71
N SER A 332 25.35 7.32 -23.46
CA SER A 332 24.51 8.50 -23.20
C SER A 332 23.82 8.91 -24.50
N VAL A 333 22.49 8.82 -24.54
CA VAL A 333 21.69 9.17 -25.73
C VAL A 333 20.79 10.36 -25.42
N GLU A 334 21.00 11.44 -26.15
CA GLU A 334 20.00 12.49 -26.29
C GLU A 334 19.07 12.16 -27.46
N LEU A 335 17.77 12.24 -27.22
CA LEU A 335 16.79 11.95 -28.27
C LEU A 335 16.82 13.08 -29.32
N PRO A 336 16.80 12.75 -30.63
CA PRO A 336 16.55 13.71 -31.70
C PRO A 336 15.22 14.46 -31.50
N GLU A 337 15.12 15.69 -32.02
CA GLU A 337 13.90 16.49 -31.91
C GLU A 337 12.68 15.82 -32.58
N SER A 338 12.90 15.04 -33.66
CA SER A 338 11.84 14.25 -34.30
C SER A 338 11.16 13.31 -33.31
N LEU A 339 11.94 12.61 -32.47
CA LEU A 339 11.43 11.72 -31.43
C LEU A 339 10.96 12.47 -30.19
N LYS A 340 11.70 13.51 -29.73
CA LYS A 340 11.31 14.29 -28.54
C LYS A 340 9.92 14.86 -28.69
N SER A 341 9.61 15.45 -29.86
CA SER A 341 8.31 16.06 -30.13
C SER A 341 7.14 15.06 -30.00
N LYS A 342 7.34 13.77 -30.28
CA LYS A 342 6.33 12.70 -30.11
C LYS A 342 5.96 12.44 -28.65
N PHE A 343 6.84 12.82 -27.72
CA PHE A 343 6.61 12.69 -26.28
C PHE A 343 6.20 14.02 -25.61
N THR A 344 5.99 15.08 -26.40
CA THR A 344 5.55 16.38 -25.88
C THR A 344 4.02 16.48 -25.93
N GLY A 345 3.42 16.82 -24.79
CA GLY A 345 1.97 16.99 -24.63
C GLY A 345 1.43 16.36 -23.35
N LYS A 346 0.31 16.87 -22.85
CA LYS A 346 -0.32 16.40 -21.60
C LYS A 346 -0.79 14.94 -21.67
N HIS A 347 -0.98 14.41 -22.90
CA HIS A 347 -1.49 13.06 -23.17
C HIS A 347 -0.57 12.18 -24.06
N ASN A 348 0.42 12.76 -24.75
CA ASN A 348 1.33 12.02 -25.64
C ASN A 348 2.63 11.69 -24.92
N LYS A 349 2.62 10.61 -24.13
CA LYS A 349 3.82 10.08 -23.43
C LYS A 349 4.37 8.79 -24.05
N VAL A 350 3.78 8.35 -25.15
CA VAL A 350 4.07 7.08 -25.81
C VAL A 350 4.08 7.27 -27.32
N ILE A 351 4.85 6.43 -28.01
CA ILE A 351 4.88 6.30 -29.48
C ILE A 351 4.42 4.88 -29.84
N SER A 352 3.77 4.68 -30.98
CA SER A 352 3.49 3.32 -31.45
C SER A 352 4.78 2.61 -31.88
N LEU A 353 4.80 1.27 -31.80
CA LEU A 353 5.95 0.49 -32.23
C LEU A 353 6.25 0.70 -33.72
N ASP A 354 5.21 0.77 -34.57
CA ASP A 354 5.37 0.91 -36.02
C ASP A 354 5.93 2.29 -36.39
N GLU A 355 5.44 3.36 -35.74
CA GLU A 355 6.00 4.71 -35.91
C GLU A 355 7.47 4.76 -35.46
N PHE A 356 7.81 4.12 -34.33
CA PHE A 356 9.20 4.10 -33.87
C PHE A 356 10.13 3.35 -34.83
N LYS A 357 9.68 2.23 -35.40
CA LYS A 357 10.44 1.50 -36.41
C LYS A 357 10.68 2.31 -37.68
N ALA A 358 9.69 3.10 -38.11
CA ALA A 358 9.87 4.02 -39.24
C ALA A 358 10.94 5.08 -38.93
N GLU A 359 10.93 5.65 -37.72
CA GLU A 359 11.95 6.62 -37.30
C GLU A 359 13.35 6.00 -37.23
N LEU A 360 13.49 4.74 -36.79
CA LEU A 360 14.78 4.05 -36.71
C LEU A 360 15.56 4.03 -38.03
N GLN A 361 14.86 3.94 -39.18
CA GLN A 361 15.50 3.94 -40.50
C GLN A 361 16.37 5.17 -40.75
N SER A 362 16.03 6.30 -40.12
CA SER A 362 16.79 7.55 -40.23
C SER A 362 17.85 7.75 -39.14
N LEU A 363 17.80 6.94 -38.07
CA LEU A 363 18.59 7.14 -36.85
C LEU A 363 19.74 6.16 -36.68
N VAL A 364 19.64 4.98 -37.28
CA VAL A 364 20.65 3.93 -37.15
C VAL A 364 21.11 3.44 -38.52
N PRO A 365 22.35 2.97 -38.65
CA PRO A 365 22.83 2.37 -39.89
C PRO A 365 21.95 1.20 -40.32
N GLU A 366 21.73 1.03 -41.62
CA GLU A 366 20.91 -0.04 -42.18
C GLU A 366 21.37 -1.44 -41.72
N SER A 367 22.69 -1.64 -41.56
CA SER A 367 23.28 -2.88 -41.06
C SER A 367 22.88 -3.23 -39.62
N GLU A 368 22.49 -2.24 -38.80
CA GLU A 368 22.09 -2.42 -37.41
C GLU A 368 20.57 -2.34 -37.21
N LEU A 369 19.82 -1.88 -38.22
CA LEU A 369 18.37 -1.62 -38.13
C LEU A 369 17.60 -2.82 -37.58
N ALA A 370 17.82 -4.02 -38.13
CA ALA A 370 17.13 -5.24 -37.69
C ALA A 370 17.36 -5.57 -36.21
N MET A 371 18.54 -5.24 -35.66
CA MET A 371 18.83 -5.42 -34.23
C MET A 371 17.99 -4.46 -33.39
N TYR A 372 17.92 -3.18 -33.77
CA TYR A 372 17.12 -2.19 -33.05
C TYR A 372 15.62 -2.48 -33.15
N GLU A 373 15.12 -2.92 -34.30
CA GLU A 373 13.72 -3.30 -34.47
C GLU A 373 13.33 -4.49 -33.57
N ARG A 374 14.16 -5.54 -33.52
CA ARG A 374 13.94 -6.67 -32.60
C ARG A 374 13.97 -6.25 -31.13
N ARG A 375 14.88 -5.35 -30.77
CA ARG A 375 14.95 -4.80 -29.41
C ARG A 375 13.70 -3.97 -29.10
N ALA A 376 13.22 -3.17 -30.04
CA ALA A 376 12.00 -2.38 -29.90
C ALA A 376 10.76 -3.27 -29.72
N GLU A 377 10.66 -4.36 -30.50
CA GLU A 377 9.60 -5.36 -30.34
C GLU A 377 9.62 -5.99 -28.94
N ALA A 378 10.79 -6.43 -28.48
CA ALA A 378 10.94 -7.02 -27.15
C ALA A 378 10.63 -6.01 -26.04
N MET A 379 11.10 -4.77 -26.18
CA MET A 379 10.84 -3.69 -25.22
C MET A 379 9.35 -3.34 -25.13
N SER A 380 8.63 -3.36 -26.26
CA SER A 380 7.19 -3.09 -26.29
C SER A 380 6.34 -4.13 -25.53
N LYS A 381 6.92 -5.32 -25.24
CA LYS A 381 6.27 -6.39 -24.48
C LYS A 381 6.43 -6.23 -22.96
N LEU A 382 7.21 -5.25 -22.48
CA LEU A 382 7.32 -4.92 -21.05
C LEU A 382 6.08 -4.18 -20.50
N GLN A 383 5.01 -4.13 -21.29
CA GLN A 383 3.70 -3.60 -20.97
C GLN A 383 2.64 -4.34 -21.78
N PRO A 384 1.38 -4.36 -21.31
CA PRO A 384 0.28 -4.86 -22.13
C PRO A 384 0.04 -3.93 -23.32
N LYS A 385 -0.45 -4.51 -24.42
CA LYS A 385 -1.01 -3.73 -25.53
C LYS A 385 -2.24 -2.94 -25.07
N ILE A 386 -2.43 -1.74 -25.62
CA ILE A 386 -3.68 -0.99 -25.46
C ILE A 386 -4.52 -1.24 -26.72
N VAL A 387 -5.59 -2.04 -26.60
CA VAL A 387 -6.49 -2.37 -27.72
C VAL A 387 -5.70 -2.77 -28.99
N ASN A 388 -4.88 -3.81 -28.87
CA ASN A 388 -3.99 -4.34 -29.91
C ASN A 388 -2.81 -3.46 -30.35
N SER A 389 -2.71 -2.21 -29.91
CA SER A 389 -1.57 -1.35 -30.22
C SER A 389 -0.37 -1.65 -29.30
N SER A 390 0.76 -2.02 -29.91
CA SER A 390 2.07 -2.02 -29.24
C SER A 390 2.62 -0.60 -29.18
N ILE A 391 3.13 -0.22 -28.01
CA ILE A 391 3.60 1.15 -27.74
C ILE A 391 4.96 1.11 -27.04
N LEU A 392 5.66 2.24 -27.06
CA LEU A 392 6.92 2.46 -26.34
C LEU A 392 6.86 3.78 -25.57
N THR A 393 7.45 3.81 -24.37
CA THR A 393 7.65 5.03 -23.60
C THR A 393 8.91 5.77 -24.05
N GLN A 394 9.03 7.04 -23.67
CA GLN A 394 10.26 7.80 -23.91
C GLN A 394 11.49 7.14 -23.28
N GLY A 395 11.35 6.60 -22.06
CA GLY A 395 12.43 5.89 -21.37
C GLY A 395 12.86 4.63 -22.14
N GLN A 396 11.89 3.86 -22.63
CA GLN A 396 12.16 2.66 -23.43
C GLN A 396 12.85 2.98 -24.75
N VAL A 397 12.45 4.05 -25.43
CA VAL A 397 13.14 4.51 -26.64
C VAL A 397 14.59 4.89 -26.34
N LYS A 398 14.85 5.60 -25.24
CA LYS A 398 16.23 5.90 -24.80
C LYS A 398 17.01 4.61 -24.51
N ASP A 399 16.42 3.67 -23.79
CA ASP A 399 17.06 2.40 -23.42
C ASP A 399 17.39 1.55 -24.66
N ILE A 400 16.51 1.54 -25.67
CA ILE A 400 16.74 0.85 -26.95
C ILE A 400 17.98 1.42 -27.66
N LEU A 401 18.07 2.75 -27.76
CA LEU A 401 19.14 3.47 -28.45
C LEU A 401 20.46 3.45 -27.66
N ALA A 402 20.39 3.57 -26.33
CA ALA A 402 21.56 3.55 -25.45
C ALA A 402 22.23 2.18 -25.42
N GLY A 403 21.45 1.09 -25.52
CA GLY A 403 21.94 -0.25 -25.28
C GLY A 403 22.41 -0.43 -23.84
N GLY A 404 23.34 -1.34 -23.59
CA GLY A 404 23.82 -1.65 -22.24
C GLY A 404 23.01 -2.76 -21.56
N HIS A 405 23.66 -3.46 -20.63
CA HIS A 405 23.12 -4.68 -20.04
C HIS A 405 21.88 -4.47 -19.19
N ILE A 406 21.76 -3.35 -18.47
CA ILE A 406 20.56 -3.09 -17.65
C ILE A 406 19.37 -2.58 -18.48
N ASN A 407 19.59 -2.20 -19.74
CA ASN A 407 18.56 -1.77 -20.69
C ASN A 407 18.10 -2.91 -21.59
N ASN A 408 18.61 -4.13 -21.38
CA ASN A 408 18.19 -5.31 -22.12
C ASN A 408 16.73 -5.68 -21.75
N PRO A 409 15.83 -5.88 -22.73
CA PRO A 409 14.42 -6.19 -22.47
C PRO A 409 14.20 -7.47 -21.65
N GLU A 410 14.96 -8.54 -21.91
CA GLU A 410 14.82 -9.82 -21.20
C GLU A 410 15.26 -9.68 -19.73
N PHE A 411 16.35 -8.95 -19.49
CA PHE A 411 16.78 -8.62 -18.14
C PHE A 411 15.72 -7.76 -17.43
N LEU A 412 15.20 -6.72 -18.09
CA LEU A 412 14.19 -5.82 -17.51
C LEU A 412 12.89 -6.55 -17.20
N GLU A 413 12.45 -7.47 -18.06
CA GLU A 413 11.27 -8.31 -17.81
C GLU A 413 11.42 -9.06 -16.49
N LYS A 414 12.54 -9.77 -16.31
CA LYS A 414 12.81 -10.56 -15.11
C LYS A 414 13.05 -9.69 -13.88
N PHE A 415 13.68 -8.53 -14.07
CA PHE A 415 13.89 -7.54 -13.02
C PHE A 415 12.56 -7.00 -12.50
N TYR A 416 11.64 -6.59 -13.38
CA TYR A 416 10.31 -6.13 -13.00
C TYR A 416 9.45 -7.26 -12.42
N GLU A 417 9.60 -8.49 -12.91
CA GLU A 417 8.88 -9.67 -12.39
C GLU A 417 9.22 -9.96 -10.91
N ASN A 418 10.41 -9.59 -10.42
CA ASN A 418 10.75 -9.77 -8.99
C ASN A 418 9.85 -8.97 -8.04
N ILE A 419 9.36 -7.81 -8.47
CA ILE A 419 8.56 -6.90 -7.62
C ILE A 419 7.09 -6.97 -8.01
N PHE A 420 6.80 -6.86 -9.29
CA PHE A 420 5.43 -6.74 -9.81
C PHE A 420 4.84 -8.08 -10.25
N GLN A 421 5.60 -9.18 -10.16
CA GLN A 421 5.22 -10.49 -10.73
C GLN A 421 4.84 -10.32 -12.20
N LYS A 422 3.87 -11.08 -12.72
CA LYS A 422 3.37 -10.89 -14.10
C LYS A 422 2.28 -9.82 -14.21
N ASN A 423 2.01 -9.04 -13.15
CA ASN A 423 0.94 -8.05 -13.17
C ASN A 423 1.27 -6.86 -14.09
N PHE A 424 2.54 -6.51 -14.27
CA PHE A 424 2.92 -5.34 -15.09
C PHE A 424 2.75 -5.56 -16.60
N THR A 425 2.62 -6.83 -17.04
CA THR A 425 2.34 -7.23 -18.43
C THR A 425 0.91 -7.75 -18.63
N ASP A 426 0.14 -7.96 -17.55
CA ASP A 426 -1.25 -8.39 -17.63
C ASP A 426 -2.15 -7.24 -18.12
N LYS A 427 -2.95 -7.53 -19.15
CA LYS A 427 -3.88 -6.57 -19.78
C LYS A 427 -5.05 -6.14 -18.90
N TYR A 428 -5.32 -6.83 -17.78
CA TYR A 428 -6.40 -6.53 -16.82
C TYR A 428 -5.90 -6.05 -15.46
N LYS A 429 -4.57 -5.97 -15.27
CA LYS A 429 -3.95 -5.44 -14.05
C LYS A 429 -3.29 -4.11 -14.30
N TYR A 430 -3.24 -3.31 -13.24
CA TYR A 430 -2.59 -2.01 -13.26
C TYR A 430 -1.33 -2.02 -12.40
N VAL A 431 -0.22 -1.62 -13.00
CA VAL A 431 1.02 -1.23 -12.33
C VAL A 431 1.42 0.10 -12.93
N ALA A 432 1.56 1.15 -12.12
CA ALA A 432 1.78 2.49 -12.67
C ALA A 432 3.13 2.56 -13.39
N GLN A 433 3.18 3.19 -14.57
CA GLN A 433 4.45 3.35 -15.29
C GLN A 433 5.49 4.08 -14.44
N SER A 434 5.06 5.05 -13.62
CA SER A 434 5.95 5.76 -12.69
C SER A 434 6.64 4.85 -11.67
N GLU A 435 6.03 3.72 -11.30
CA GLU A 435 6.65 2.74 -10.39
C GLU A 435 7.75 1.95 -11.10
N LEU A 436 7.52 1.52 -12.35
CA LEU A 436 8.55 0.88 -13.17
C LEU A 436 9.72 1.84 -13.43
N ASP A 437 9.42 3.09 -13.75
CA ASP A 437 10.42 4.13 -14.00
C ASP A 437 11.24 4.43 -12.73
N ALA A 438 10.58 4.50 -11.57
CA ALA A 438 11.24 4.70 -10.28
C ALA A 438 12.16 3.52 -9.93
N LEU A 439 11.69 2.27 -10.12
CA LEU A 439 12.50 1.08 -9.87
C LEU A 439 13.70 1.00 -10.83
N LYS A 440 13.50 1.34 -12.11
CA LYS A 440 14.57 1.43 -13.11
C LYS A 440 15.60 2.49 -12.74
N LYS A 441 15.16 3.66 -12.25
CA LYS A 441 16.06 4.69 -11.74
C LYS A 441 16.90 4.20 -10.56
N GLN A 442 16.29 3.52 -9.59
CA GLN A 442 17.00 2.93 -8.46
C GLN A 442 18.05 1.89 -8.90
N LEU A 443 17.77 1.13 -9.96
CA LEU A 443 18.75 0.22 -10.57
C LEU A 443 19.94 0.97 -11.17
N VAL A 444 19.70 2.06 -11.91
CA VAL A 444 20.76 2.91 -12.47
C VAL A 444 21.63 3.48 -11.33
N ASP A 445 20.99 4.06 -10.31
CA ASP A 445 21.68 4.60 -9.13
C ASP A 445 22.52 3.52 -8.42
N TYR A 446 22.00 2.30 -8.33
CA TYR A 446 22.71 1.16 -7.74
C TYR A 446 23.97 0.79 -8.55
N VAL A 447 23.86 0.65 -9.87
CA VAL A 447 25.01 0.38 -10.76
C VAL A 447 26.05 1.50 -10.67
N GLN A 448 25.61 2.76 -10.69
CA GLN A 448 26.49 3.92 -10.54
C GLN A 448 27.22 3.91 -9.19
N SER A 449 26.53 3.52 -8.10
CA SER A 449 27.13 3.42 -6.77
C SER A 449 28.23 2.35 -6.71
N ILE A 450 28.06 1.24 -7.43
CA ILE A 450 29.07 0.18 -7.54
C ILE A 450 30.29 0.71 -8.29
N ALA A 451 30.10 1.32 -9.46
CA ALA A 451 31.19 1.91 -10.24
C ALA A 451 31.96 2.97 -9.44
N LYS A 452 31.25 3.87 -8.76
CA LYS A 452 31.86 4.91 -7.91
C LYS A 452 32.62 4.33 -6.72
N THR A 453 32.18 3.19 -6.19
CA THR A 453 32.90 2.50 -5.10
C THR A 453 34.17 1.84 -5.62
N ALA A 454 34.12 1.22 -6.81
CA ALA A 454 35.31 0.68 -7.47
C ALA A 454 36.33 1.77 -7.79
N GLU A 455 35.93 2.92 -8.33
CA GLU A 455 36.82 4.06 -8.63
C GLU A 455 37.63 4.55 -7.42
N LYS A 456 37.11 4.34 -6.20
CA LYS A 456 37.75 4.69 -4.93
C LYS A 456 38.59 3.57 -4.32
N ALA A 457 38.49 2.35 -4.84
CA ALA A 457 39.30 1.22 -4.40
C ALA A 457 40.67 1.24 -5.08
N ASP A 458 41.68 0.66 -4.45
CA ASP A 458 43.06 0.65 -4.95
C ASP A 458 43.18 0.00 -6.34
N THR A 459 42.42 -1.07 -6.58
CA THR A 459 42.42 -1.79 -7.86
C THR A 459 41.65 -1.08 -8.97
N LYS A 460 40.73 -0.16 -8.64
CA LYS A 460 39.79 0.48 -9.59
C LYS A 460 38.96 -0.50 -10.44
N GLU A 461 38.86 -1.74 -9.98
CA GLU A 461 38.23 -2.85 -10.67
C GLU A 461 36.93 -3.29 -9.99
N ILE A 462 36.05 -3.86 -10.80
CA ILE A 462 34.82 -4.51 -10.38
C ILE A 462 35.11 -6.00 -10.22
N THR A 463 35.07 -6.48 -8.98
CA THR A 463 35.28 -7.88 -8.63
C THR A 463 34.01 -8.50 -8.06
N LYS A 464 33.93 -9.85 -8.08
CA LYS A 464 32.82 -10.59 -7.45
C LYS A 464 32.66 -10.25 -5.96
N ASP A 465 33.78 -10.02 -5.26
CA ASP A 465 33.79 -9.63 -3.86
C ASP A 465 33.26 -8.21 -3.63
N LEU A 466 33.63 -7.26 -4.50
CA LEU A 466 33.06 -5.92 -4.46
C LEU A 466 31.53 -5.97 -4.65
N LEU A 467 31.07 -6.72 -5.65
CA LEU A 467 29.64 -6.92 -5.92
C LEU A 467 28.91 -7.52 -4.71
N ASN A 468 29.49 -8.55 -4.07
CA ASN A 468 28.94 -9.15 -2.85
C ASN A 468 28.89 -8.18 -1.66
N LYS A 469 29.95 -7.37 -1.49
CA LYS A 469 30.01 -6.33 -0.45
C LYS A 469 28.95 -5.27 -0.68
N MET A 470 28.76 -4.82 -1.93
CA MET A 470 27.76 -3.81 -2.28
C MET A 470 26.32 -4.32 -2.10
N SER A 471 26.04 -5.57 -2.49
CA SER A 471 24.74 -6.21 -2.23
C SER A 471 24.46 -6.35 -0.72
N SER A 472 25.46 -6.79 0.06
CA SER A 472 25.33 -6.97 1.51
C SER A 472 25.16 -5.63 2.23
N LYS A 473 25.90 -4.60 1.81
CA LYS A 473 25.71 -3.22 2.30
C LYS A 473 24.31 -2.73 1.97
N ASN A 474 23.83 -2.94 0.74
CA ASN A 474 22.48 -2.53 0.33
C ASN A 474 21.39 -3.17 1.20
N LEU A 475 21.50 -4.48 1.46
CA LEU A 475 20.62 -5.19 2.38
C LEU A 475 20.68 -4.60 3.78
N LYS A 476 21.88 -4.43 4.35
CA LYS A 476 22.06 -3.91 5.71
C LYS A 476 21.43 -2.52 5.87
N MET A 477 21.66 -1.61 4.94
CA MET A 477 21.12 -0.26 5.03
C MET A 477 19.59 -0.22 4.84
N ASN A 478 19.04 -1.00 3.90
CA ASN A 478 17.58 -1.13 3.79
C ASN A 478 16.97 -1.68 5.08
N ALA A 479 17.59 -2.70 5.70
CA ALA A 479 17.11 -3.29 6.94
C ALA A 479 17.21 -2.31 8.13
N LEU A 480 18.28 -1.52 8.21
CA LEU A 480 18.43 -0.49 9.25
C LEU A 480 17.40 0.62 9.08
N ASN A 481 17.19 1.12 7.86
CA ASN A 481 16.26 2.21 7.59
C ASN A 481 14.82 1.78 7.85
N TRP A 482 14.46 0.60 7.35
CA TRP A 482 13.18 -0.03 7.63
C TRP A 482 13.01 -0.28 9.14
N GLY A 483 14.02 -0.82 9.81
CA GLY A 483 13.99 -1.12 11.24
C GLY A 483 13.85 0.14 12.10
N ALA A 484 14.49 1.25 11.71
CA ALA A 484 14.33 2.54 12.39
C ALA A 484 12.90 3.06 12.27
N GLY A 485 12.34 3.06 11.05
CA GLY A 485 10.93 3.41 10.83
C GLY A 485 9.99 2.52 11.66
N PHE A 486 10.25 1.21 11.65
CA PHE A 486 9.46 0.22 12.36
C PHE A 486 9.49 0.47 13.88
N VAL A 487 10.67 0.64 14.46
CA VAL A 487 10.84 0.89 15.90
C VAL A 487 10.19 2.21 16.30
N THR A 488 10.34 3.27 15.50
CA THR A 488 9.66 4.54 15.76
C THR A 488 8.14 4.37 15.73
N SER A 489 7.58 3.76 14.67
CA SER A 489 6.14 3.50 14.59
C SER A 489 5.65 2.65 15.76
N ALA A 490 6.34 1.54 16.05
CA ALA A 490 5.98 0.64 17.15
C ALA A 490 5.99 1.36 18.50
N LEU A 491 7.02 2.15 18.83
CA LEU A 491 7.09 2.91 20.08
C LEU A 491 5.97 3.94 20.22
N PHE A 492 5.69 4.70 19.17
CA PHE A 492 4.64 5.71 19.20
C PHE A 492 3.25 5.07 19.33
N LEU A 493 2.96 4.05 18.53
CA LEU A 493 1.66 3.39 18.50
C LEU A 493 1.39 2.54 19.75
N SER A 494 2.42 1.90 20.32
CA SER A 494 2.29 1.02 21.48
C SER A 494 2.39 1.73 22.83
N THR A 495 3.15 2.83 22.91
CA THR A 495 3.56 3.40 24.19
C THR A 495 3.28 4.90 24.28
N PHE A 496 3.81 5.72 23.37
CA PHE A 496 3.69 7.17 23.52
C PHE A 496 2.26 7.69 23.33
N ILE A 497 1.58 7.26 22.25
CA ILE A 497 0.19 7.65 22.00
C ILE A 497 -0.73 7.18 23.14
N PRO A 498 -0.67 5.92 23.62
CA PRO A 498 -1.46 5.50 24.79
C PRO A 498 -1.16 6.31 26.06
N LYS A 499 0.10 6.59 26.38
CA LYS A 499 0.43 7.40 27.56
C LYS A 499 -0.10 8.83 27.46
N LEU A 500 0.02 9.46 26.30
CA LEU A 500 -0.55 10.78 26.03
C LEU A 500 -2.08 10.75 26.10
N GLN A 501 -2.72 9.69 25.58
CA GLN A 501 -4.16 9.45 25.71
C GLN A 501 -4.55 9.46 27.19
N TYR A 502 -3.84 8.71 28.04
CA TYR A 502 -4.15 8.63 29.48
C TYR A 502 -3.93 9.95 30.20
N GLN A 503 -2.89 10.69 29.82
CA GLN A 503 -2.61 12.01 30.39
C GLN A 503 -3.69 13.04 30.01
N ILE A 504 -4.21 12.99 28.78
CA ILE A 504 -5.36 13.81 28.35
C ILE A 504 -6.58 13.50 29.21
N THR A 505 -6.84 12.22 29.52
CA THR A 505 -7.91 11.81 30.43
C THR A 505 -7.72 12.40 31.81
N LYS A 506 -6.53 12.23 32.40
CA LYS A 506 -6.21 12.78 33.72
C LYS A 506 -6.43 14.28 33.78
N TRP A 507 -6.01 15.01 32.75
CA TRP A 507 -6.21 16.46 32.65
C TRP A 507 -7.69 16.88 32.56
N ARG A 508 -8.55 16.02 32.01
CA ARG A 508 -9.98 16.30 31.84
C ARG A 508 -10.84 15.84 33.00
N THR A 509 -10.55 14.66 33.55
CA THR A 509 -11.41 13.99 34.54
C THR A 509 -10.84 14.06 35.96
N GLY A 510 -9.57 14.44 36.12
CA GLY A 510 -8.84 14.37 37.39
C GLY A 510 -8.50 12.95 37.83
N SER A 511 -8.81 11.92 37.03
CA SER A 511 -8.60 10.51 37.36
C SER A 511 -7.78 9.80 36.28
N ASP A 512 -6.92 8.87 36.71
CA ASP A 512 -6.17 7.98 35.80
C ASP A 512 -6.99 6.75 35.38
N LYS A 513 -8.23 6.59 35.89
CA LYS A 513 -9.10 5.46 35.55
C LYS A 513 -9.64 5.57 34.13
N PHE A 514 -9.76 4.44 33.44
CA PHE A 514 -10.41 4.40 32.13
C PHE A 514 -11.90 4.75 32.25
N PRO A 515 -12.40 5.80 31.57
CA PRO A 515 -13.78 6.23 31.71
C PRO A 515 -14.82 5.18 31.33
N GLY A 516 -14.48 4.24 30.44
CA GLY A 516 -15.39 3.20 29.97
C GLY A 516 -15.66 2.10 31.00
N THR A 517 -14.67 1.74 31.84
CA THR A 517 -14.76 0.63 32.82
C THR A 517 -14.64 1.08 34.27
N ALA A 518 -14.44 2.37 34.54
CA ALA A 518 -14.27 2.91 35.90
C ALA A 518 -15.37 2.44 36.88
N GLN A 519 -16.61 2.30 36.41
CA GLN A 519 -17.76 1.82 37.19
C GLN A 519 -17.65 0.36 37.69
N TYR A 520 -16.80 -0.46 37.06
CA TYR A 520 -16.57 -1.86 37.46
C TYR A 520 -15.36 -2.01 38.40
N GLN A 521 -14.52 -0.98 38.53
CA GLN A 521 -13.37 -0.97 39.43
C GLN A 521 -13.69 -0.49 40.86
N GLU A 522 -14.93 -0.08 41.11
CA GLU A 522 -15.45 0.24 42.46
C GLU A 522 -16.11 -0.97 43.14
N GLU A 523 -15.71 -2.18 42.78
CA GLU A 523 -15.90 -3.35 43.63
C GLU A 523 -14.73 -3.39 44.64
N PRO A 524 -15.00 -3.38 45.96
CA PRO A 524 -13.93 -3.55 46.93
C PRO A 524 -13.26 -4.90 46.68
N LYS A 525 -11.95 -4.90 46.49
CA LYS A 525 -11.13 -6.11 46.61
C LYS A 525 -11.43 -6.72 47.98
N LYS A 526 -12.09 -7.87 48.01
CA LYS A 526 -12.11 -8.72 49.20
C LYS A 526 -10.76 -9.39 49.36
#